data_AF-A0A0S8AM27-F1
#
_entry.id   AF-A0A0S8AM27-F1
#
_cell.length_a   1.000
_cell.length_b   1.000
_cell.length_c   1.000
_cell.angle_alpha   90.00
_cell.angle_beta   90.00
_cell.angle_gamma   90.00
#
_symmetry.space_group_name_H-M   'P 1'
#
loop_
_entity.id
_entity.type
_entity.pdbx_description
1 polymer ?
#
loop_
_entity_poly.entity_id
_entity_poly.type
_entity_poly.pdbx_seq_one_letter_code
_entity_poly.pdbx_strand_id
1 'polypeptide(L)'
;QHVVVGRPDRREVVVADVRRRVIVGRIATEYAPLAAVVGADSRTAYVATGIPRVPGRLLHVDLQSAAVRTDVPTVPMPITLSAWPGEESPVMRWDD
;
A
#
# COMPACT_ATOMS: atom_id res chain seq x y z
N GLN A 1 9.88 -11.91 7.15
CA GLN A 1 8.72 -11.78 6.25
C GLN A 1 7.74 -10.87 6.95
N HIS A 2 7.33 -9.80 6.29
CA HIS A 2 6.41 -8.84 6.87
C HIS A 2 5.02 -9.00 6.28
N VAL A 3 4.01 -8.65 7.08
CA VAL A 3 2.63 -8.46 6.63
C VAL A 3 2.25 -7.00 6.90
N VAL A 4 1.47 -6.44 5.99
CA VAL A 4 0.94 -5.09 6.07
C VAL A 4 -0.56 -5.18 6.24
N VAL A 5 -1.08 -4.51 7.27
CA VAL A 5 -2.52 -4.47 7.55
C VAL A 5 -2.96 -3.02 7.61
N GLY A 6 -3.89 -2.64 6.73
CA GLY A 6 -4.59 -1.37 6.84
C GLY A 6 -5.63 -1.41 7.96
N ARG A 7 -5.71 -0.34 8.76
CA ARG A 7 -6.74 -0.08 9.76
C ARG A 7 -7.53 1.17 9.38
N PRO A 8 -8.56 1.04 8.50
CA PRO A 8 -9.34 2.18 8.03
C PRO A 8 -9.97 2.99 9.19
N ASP A 9 -10.42 2.29 10.23
CA ASP A 9 -11.05 2.84 11.44
C ASP A 9 -10.13 3.75 12.26
N ARG A 10 -8.82 3.53 12.16
CA ARG A 10 -7.79 4.25 12.91
C ARG A 10 -6.87 5.10 12.05
N ARG A 11 -7.08 5.10 10.73
CA ARG A 11 -6.19 5.73 9.74
C ARG A 11 -4.73 5.37 9.99
N GLU A 12 -4.48 4.07 10.01
CA GLU A 12 -3.18 3.52 10.38
C GLU A 12 -2.81 2.32 9.50
N VAL A 13 -1.53 2.19 9.16
CA VAL A 13 -0.94 0.99 8.59
C VAL A 13 -0.09 0.29 9.64
N VAL A 14 -0.35 -0.99 9.86
CA VAL A 14 0.42 -1.85 10.78
C VAL A 14 1.38 -2.69 9.98
N VAL A 15 2.65 -2.69 10.39
CA VAL A 15 3.69 -3.59 9.87
C VAL A 15 4.03 -4.62 10.93
N ALA A 16 3.90 -5.90 10.60
CA ALA A 16 4.20 -7.00 11.52
C ALA A 16 5.24 -7.95 10.94
N ASP A 17 6.19 -8.40 11.76
CA ASP A 17 7.11 -9.49 11.44
C ASP A 17 6.44 -10.82 11.81
N VAL A 18 6.12 -11.62 10.80
CA VAL A 18 5.40 -12.89 10.99
C VAL A 18 6.28 -13.95 11.64
N ARG A 19 7.60 -13.92 11.40
CA ARG A 19 8.53 -14.89 11.98
C ARG A 19 8.67 -14.66 13.48
N ARG A 20 8.76 -13.38 13.87
CA ARG A 20 8.91 -12.98 15.27
C ARG A 20 7.58 -12.83 16.00
N ARG A 21 6.45 -12.79 15.27
CA ARG A 21 5.09 -12.56 15.79
C ARG A 21 4.97 -11.25 16.57
N VAL A 22 5.61 -10.19 16.08
CA VAL A 22 5.60 -8.86 16.70
C VAL A 22 5.20 -7.78 15.71
N ILE A 23 4.57 -6.72 16.20
CA ILE A 23 4.37 -5.49 15.44
C ILE A 23 5.70 -4.74 15.41
N VAL A 24 6.19 -4.48 14.21
CA VAL A 24 7.44 -3.76 13.96
C VAL A 24 7.18 -2.25 13.94
N GLY A 25 6.01 -1.84 13.45
CA GLY A 25 5.65 -0.43 13.46
C GLY A 25 4.19 -0.17 13.13
N ARG A 26 3.82 1.08 13.40
CA ARG A 26 2.50 1.65 13.25
C ARG A 26 2.66 3.00 12.56
N ILE A 27 2.06 3.15 11.40
CA ILE A 27 2.22 4.34 10.56
C ILE A 27 0.87 5.04 10.53
N ALA A 28 0.80 6.25 11.10
CA ALA A 28 -0.37 7.09 10.96
C ALA A 28 -0.50 7.55 9.50
N THR A 29 -1.71 7.56 8.98
CA THR A 29 -2.02 8.02 7.62
C THR A 29 -3.02 9.16 7.67
N GLU A 30 -2.94 10.07 6.71
CA GLU A 30 -3.89 11.18 6.62
C GLU A 30 -5.32 10.67 6.30
N TYR A 31 -5.39 9.70 5.37
CA TYR A 31 -6.62 9.06 4.90
C TYR A 31 -6.69 7.59 5.27
N ALA A 32 -7.87 6.98 5.14
CA ALA A 32 -8.07 5.58 5.47
C ALA A 32 -7.31 4.67 4.49
N PRO A 33 -6.48 3.71 4.94
CA PRO A 33 -5.90 2.70 4.06
C PRO A 33 -6.98 1.76 3.54
N LEU A 34 -7.07 1.60 2.22
CA LEU A 34 -8.11 0.83 1.53
C LEU A 34 -7.59 -0.50 0.99
N ALA A 35 -6.37 -0.49 0.45
CA ALA A 35 -5.70 -1.68 -0.07
C ALA A 35 -4.20 -1.58 0.17
N ALA A 36 -3.54 -2.73 0.31
CA ALA A 36 -2.10 -2.81 0.42
C ALA A 36 -1.57 -4.02 -0.36
N VAL A 37 -0.40 -3.86 -0.97
CA VAL A 37 0.32 -4.95 -1.63
C VAL A 37 1.80 -4.90 -1.24
N VAL A 38 2.38 -6.07 -0.94
CA VAL A 38 3.81 -6.20 -0.70
C VAL A 38 4.51 -6.36 -2.05
N GLY A 39 5.56 -5.58 -2.29
CA GLY A 39 6.37 -5.65 -3.49
C GLY A 39 7.16 -6.96 -3.60
N ALA A 40 7.62 -7.27 -4.80
CA ALA A 40 8.40 -8.48 -5.07
C ALA A 40 9.70 -8.58 -4.25
N ASP A 41 10.28 -7.43 -3.86
CA ASP A 41 11.48 -7.35 -3.02
C ASP A 41 11.27 -7.77 -1.55
N SER A 42 10.02 -7.99 -1.12
CA SER A 42 9.63 -8.28 0.27
C SER A 42 10.11 -7.25 1.30
N ARG A 43 10.58 -6.08 0.86
CA ARG A 43 11.07 -4.97 1.67
C ARG A 43 10.17 -3.75 1.56
N THR A 44 9.37 -3.70 0.51
CA THR A 44 8.53 -2.58 0.15
C THR A 44 7.07 -3.00 0.19
N ALA A 45 6.19 -2.11 0.63
CA ALA A 45 4.76 -2.21 0.38
C ALA A 45 4.20 -0.93 -0.21
N TYR A 46 3.12 -1.08 -0.96
CA TYR A 46 2.33 0.01 -1.50
C TYR A 46 0.97 0.01 -0.83
N VAL A 47 0.55 1.15 -0.29
CA VAL A 47 -0.73 1.30 0.39
C VAL A 47 -1.55 2.38 -0.27
N ALA A 48 -2.69 1.99 -0.82
CA ALA A 48 -3.70 2.90 -1.31
C ALA A 48 -4.46 3.46 -0.11
N THR A 49 -4.54 4.78 -0.02
CA THR A 49 -5.30 5.48 1.01
C THR A 49 -6.29 6.44 0.36
N GLY A 50 -7.43 6.65 1.00
CA GLY A 50 -8.44 7.56 0.48
C GLY A 50 -9.64 7.74 1.40
N ILE A 51 -10.45 8.73 1.08
CA ILE A 51 -11.78 8.96 1.65
C ILE A 51 -12.71 9.43 0.52
N PRO A 52 -14.04 9.24 0.64
CA PRO A 52 -14.97 9.64 -0.41
C PRO A 52 -14.79 11.11 -0.82
N ARG A 53 -14.80 11.37 -2.13
CA ARG A 53 -14.74 12.70 -2.75
C ARG A 53 -13.41 13.47 -2.58
N VAL A 54 -12.36 12.83 -2.08
CA VAL A 54 -11.01 13.39 -2.01
C VAL A 54 -10.07 12.54 -2.88
N PRO A 55 -9.14 13.15 -3.64
CA PRO A 55 -8.07 12.40 -4.31
C PRO A 55 -7.36 11.46 -3.33
N GLY A 56 -7.18 10.20 -3.75
CA GLY A 56 -6.48 9.23 -2.93
C GLY A 56 -4.98 9.49 -2.90
N ARG A 57 -4.26 8.67 -2.15
CA ARG A 57 -2.80 8.69 -2.13
C ARG A 57 -2.26 7.27 -2.16
N LEU A 58 -1.13 7.08 -2.83
CA LEU A 58 -0.35 5.85 -2.83
C LEU A 58 0.88 6.06 -1.96
N LEU A 59 0.93 5.36 -0.84
CA LEU A 59 2.07 5.37 0.07
C LEU A 59 3.05 4.27 -0.32
N HIS A 60 4.33 4.62 -0.40
CA HIS A 60 5.45 3.70 -0.53
C HIS A 60 6.05 3.50 0.87
N VAL A 61 5.90 2.28 1.41
CA VAL A 61 6.28 1.95 2.79
C VAL A 61 7.48 1.01 2.82
N ASP A 62 8.49 1.39 3.59
CA ASP A 62 9.60 0.53 3.98
C ASP A 62 9.15 -0.42 5.10
N LEU A 63 9.25 -1.73 4.87
CA LEU A 63 8.79 -2.73 5.84
C LEU A 63 9.80 -3.03 6.94
N GLN A 64 11.07 -2.67 6.79
CA GLN A 64 12.09 -2.86 7.82
C GLN A 64 12.07 -1.74 8.86
N SER A 65 11.96 -0.49 8.38
CA SER A 65 11.90 0.70 9.24
C SER A 65 10.47 1.11 9.60
N ALA A 66 9.47 0.51 8.96
CA ALA A 66 8.05 0.89 9.11
C ALA A 66 7.84 2.39 8.87
N ALA A 67 8.42 2.92 7.77
CA ALA A 67 8.39 4.33 7.42
C ALA A 67 7.85 4.56 6.01
N VAL A 68 7.17 5.68 5.80
CA VAL A 68 6.76 6.14 4.46
C VAL A 68 7.97 6.76 3.77
N ARG A 69 8.39 6.17 2.65
CA ARG A 69 9.48 6.68 1.79
C ARG A 69 8.97 7.66 0.75
N THR A 70 7.75 7.46 0.26
CA THR A 70 7.15 8.30 -0.77
C THR A 70 5.65 8.32 -0.60
N ASP A 71 5.05 9.44 -0.96
CA ASP A 71 3.62 9.66 -0.88
C ASP A 71 3.17 10.38 -2.16
N VAL A 72 2.41 9.65 -2.98
CA VAL A 72 2.03 10.08 -4.32
C VAL A 72 0.52 10.32 -4.38
N PRO A 73 0.05 11.52 -4.75
CA PRO A 73 -1.38 11.74 -4.98
C PRO A 73 -1.87 10.91 -6.17
N THR A 74 -3.08 10.37 -6.07
CA THR A 74 -3.73 9.56 -7.11
C THR A 74 -5.10 10.12 -7.45
N VAL A 75 -5.45 10.13 -8.74
CA VAL A 75 -6.78 10.51 -9.22
C VAL A 75 -7.21 9.46 -10.25
N PRO A 76 -8.37 8.78 -10.08
CA PRO A 76 -9.32 8.83 -8.96
C PRO A 76 -8.82 8.08 -7.69
N MET A 77 -9.68 7.96 -6.66
CA MET A 77 -9.38 7.21 -5.43
C MET A 77 -9.04 5.73 -5.75
N PRO A 78 -7.87 5.22 -5.34
CA PRO A 78 -7.47 3.85 -5.61
C PRO A 78 -8.17 2.91 -4.63
N ILE A 79 -9.00 2.01 -5.17
CA ILE A 79 -9.76 1.03 -4.36
C ILE A 79 -9.04 -0.32 -4.32
N THR A 80 -8.38 -0.68 -5.42
CA THR A 80 -7.67 -1.96 -5.58
C THR A 80 -6.22 -1.72 -5.96
N LEU A 81 -5.33 -2.62 -5.50
CA LEU A 81 -3.93 -2.65 -5.87
C LEU A 81 -3.55 -4.08 -6.28
N SER A 82 -2.80 -4.18 -7.37
CA SER A 82 -2.19 -5.42 -7.85
C SER A 82 -0.74 -5.14 -8.20
N ALA A 83 0.19 -5.93 -7.65
CA ALA A 83 1.59 -5.89 -8.04
C ALA A 83 1.85 -6.99 -9.07
N TRP A 84 2.42 -6.62 -10.21
CA TRP A 84 2.83 -7.58 -11.24
C TRP A 84 4.37 -7.76 -11.18
N PRO A 85 4.87 -9.01 -11.20
CA PRO A 85 6.31 -9.28 -11.07
C PRO A 85 7.15 -8.98 -12.32
N GLY A 86 6.56 -8.46 -13.41
CA GLY A 86 7.28 -8.11 -14.63
C GLY A 86 7.51 -9.29 -15.57
N GLU A 87 6.54 -9.52 -16.44
CA GLU A 87 6.72 -9.63 -17.89
C GLU A 87 5.58 -8.77 -18.45
N GLU A 88 5.79 -8.12 -19.59
CA GLU A 88 4.89 -7.12 -20.19
C GLU A 88 3.41 -7.37 -19.87
N SER A 89 2.76 -6.42 -19.19
CA SER A 89 1.31 -6.45 -19.14
C SER A 89 0.86 -6.44 -20.61
N PRO A 90 0.05 -7.40 -21.08
CA PRO A 90 -0.67 -7.17 -22.32
C PRO A 90 -1.53 -5.95 -21.99
N VAL A 91 -1.10 -4.78 -22.44
CA VAL A 91 -1.98 -3.64 -22.54
C VAL A 91 -3.09 -4.17 -23.44
N MET A 92 -4.25 -4.46 -22.84
CA MET A 92 -5.45 -4.75 -23.59
C MET A 92 -5.69 -3.50 -24.44
N ARG A 93 -5.22 -3.54 -25.68
CA ARG A 93 -5.59 -2.57 -26.69
C ARG A 93 -7.07 -2.79 -26.92
N TRP A 94 -7.87 -1.88 -26.37
CA TRP A 94 -9.20 -1.65 -26.89
C TRP A 94 -8.96 -0.96 -28.24
N ASP A 95 -8.82 -1.77 -29.29
CA ASP A 95 -8.95 -1.26 -30.65
C ASP A 95 -10.46 -1.04 -30.88
N ASP A 96 -10.80 0.17 -31.36
CA ASP A 96 -12.16 0.67 -31.65
C ASP A 96 -12.92 -0.17 -32.69
#